data_AF-U2RYF8-F1
#
_entry.id   AF-U2RYF8-F1
#
_cell.length_a   1.000
_cell.length_b   1.000
_cell.length_c   1.000
_cell.angle_alpha   90.00
_cell.angle_beta   90.00
_cell.angle_gamma   90.00
#
_symmetry.space_group_name_H-M   'P 1'
#
loop_
_entity.id
_entity.type
_entity.pdbx_description
1 polymer ?
#
loop_
_entity_poly.entity_id
_entity_poly.type
_entity_poly.pdbx_seq_one_letter_code
_entity_poly.pdbx_strand_id
1 'polypeptide(L)'
;ALLARGPGNLGRALGLDLSDNGLLLGGPDGLFGLTAPGGPAGRILVGPRIGISRAVSAPLRFWLADEPSVSGRRGGTPWGGGTGPVGGPSGGGDGPGAGARGA
;
A
#
# COMPACT_ATOMS: atom_id res chain seq x y z
N ALA A 1 -9.21 2.21 -23.78
CA ALA A 1 -9.65 2.01 -22.37
C ALA A 1 -8.42 2.00 -21.48
N LEU A 2 -8.47 2.63 -20.29
CA LEU A 2 -7.35 2.60 -19.35
C LEU A 2 -7.36 1.23 -18.62
N LEU A 3 -6.57 0.26 -19.10
CA LEU A 3 -6.63 -1.17 -18.71
C LEU A 3 -6.84 -1.41 -17.22
N ALA A 4 -5.85 -1.10 -16.39
CA ALA A 4 -5.88 -1.38 -14.95
C ALA A 4 -6.03 -0.11 -14.08
N ARG A 5 -6.46 1.02 -14.67
CA ARG A 5 -6.58 2.29 -13.95
C ARG A 5 -7.86 2.31 -13.12
N GLY A 6 -7.78 1.80 -11.89
CA GLY A 6 -8.86 1.78 -10.91
C GLY A 6 -9.23 0.37 -10.48
N PRO A 7 -9.84 0.19 -9.29
CA PRO A 7 -10.07 -1.14 -8.71
C PRO A 7 -10.94 -2.04 -9.61
N GLY A 8 -12.06 -1.53 -10.14
CA GLY A 8 -12.92 -2.31 -11.04
C GLY A 8 -12.29 -2.56 -12.42
N ASN A 9 -11.46 -1.63 -12.91
CA ASN A 9 -10.75 -1.81 -14.18
C ASN A 9 -9.64 -2.86 -14.05
N LEU A 10 -8.91 -2.87 -12.92
CA LEU A 10 -7.94 -3.91 -12.58
C LEU A 10 -8.60 -5.29 -12.55
N GLY A 11 -9.73 -5.44 -11.83
CA GLY A 11 -10.47 -6.70 -11.78
C GLY A 11 -10.86 -7.19 -13.18
N ARG A 12 -11.45 -6.31 -14.00
CA ARG A 12 -11.81 -6.63 -15.39
C ARG A 12 -10.58 -7.01 -16.24
N ALA A 13 -9.47 -6.29 -16.12
CA ALA A 13 -8.27 -6.54 -16.91
C ALA A 13 -7.63 -7.90 -16.59
N LEU A 14 -7.78 -8.36 -15.36
CA LEU A 14 -7.31 -9.67 -14.89
C LEU A 14 -8.35 -10.78 -15.06
N GLY A 15 -9.58 -10.46 -15.50
CA GLY A 15 -10.67 -11.44 -15.62
C GLY A 15 -11.25 -11.90 -14.28
N LEU A 16 -11.11 -11.10 -13.22
CA LEU A 16 -11.60 -11.46 -11.88
C LEU A 16 -13.12 -11.33 -11.78
N ASP A 17 -13.74 -12.27 -11.07
CA ASP A 17 -15.14 -12.22 -10.67
C ASP A 17 -15.36 -12.63 -9.21
N LEU A 18 -16.62 -12.81 -8.80
CA LEU A 18 -16.96 -13.13 -7.42
C LEU A 18 -16.60 -14.56 -7.00
N SER A 19 -16.39 -15.47 -7.96
CA SER A 19 -15.96 -16.85 -7.70
C SER A 19 -14.51 -16.93 -7.22
N ASP A 20 -13.69 -15.91 -7.50
CA ASP A 20 -12.32 -15.80 -7.02
C ASP A 20 -12.22 -15.40 -5.54
N ASN A 21 -13.34 -14.97 -4.94
CA ASN A 21 -13.34 -14.51 -3.56
C ASN A 21 -13.01 -15.64 -2.57
N GLY A 22 -11.96 -15.43 -1.78
CA GLY A 22 -11.48 -16.41 -0.79
C GLY A 22 -10.32 -17.29 -1.29
N LEU A 23 -9.94 -17.18 -2.57
CA LEU A 23 -8.73 -17.80 -3.08
C LEU A 23 -7.48 -17.18 -2.45
N LEU A 24 -6.45 -18.02 -2.30
CA LEU A 24 -5.17 -17.60 -1.72
C LEU A 24 -4.38 -16.73 -2.69
N LEU A 25 -3.76 -15.68 -2.14
CA LEU A 25 -2.74 -14.90 -2.84
C LEU A 25 -1.37 -15.53 -2.56
N GLY A 26 -0.91 -16.37 -3.48
CA GLY A 26 0.35 -17.12 -3.40
C GLY A 26 0.17 -18.59 -2.97
N GLY A 27 1.28 -19.34 -3.00
CA GLY A 27 1.35 -20.77 -2.71
C GLY A 27 1.80 -21.60 -3.91
N PRO A 28 2.18 -22.88 -3.72
CA PRO A 28 2.70 -23.74 -4.79
C PRO A 28 1.75 -23.89 -5.99
N ASP A 29 0.45 -23.82 -5.73
CA ASP A 29 -0.62 -24.00 -6.73
C ASP A 29 -1.59 -22.80 -6.77
N GLY A 30 -1.18 -21.64 -6.25
CA GLY A 30 -2.03 -20.46 -6.18
C GLY A 30 -2.27 -19.84 -7.55
N LEU A 31 -3.54 -19.62 -7.91
CA LEU A 31 -3.92 -18.89 -9.14
C LEU A 31 -3.35 -17.47 -9.18
N PHE A 32 -3.18 -16.86 -8.00
CA PHE A 32 -2.65 -15.52 -7.84
C PHE A 32 -1.24 -15.56 -7.25
N GLY A 33 -0.34 -14.76 -7.82
CA GLY A 33 1.00 -14.53 -7.28
C GLY A 33 1.21 -13.04 -6.99
N LEU A 34 1.92 -12.75 -5.91
CA LEU A 34 2.42 -11.41 -5.62
C LEU A 34 3.94 -11.44 -5.64
N THR A 35 4.54 -10.72 -6.59
CA THR A 35 5.99 -10.62 -6.73
C THR A 35 6.44 -9.21 -6.39
N ALA A 36 7.46 -9.10 -5.55
CA ALA A 36 8.10 -7.81 -5.30
C ALA A 36 8.72 -7.28 -6.60
N PRO A 37 8.68 -5.97 -6.86
CA PRO A 37 9.41 -5.39 -7.98
C PRO A 37 10.91 -5.66 -7.84
N GLY A 38 11.60 -5.87 -8.96
CA GLY A 38 13.04 -6.17 -8.98
C GLY A 38 13.96 -5.01 -8.56
N GLY A 39 13.41 -3.88 -8.12
CA GLY A 39 14.14 -2.69 -7.72
C GLY A 39 13.38 -1.88 -6.67
N PRO A 40 14.02 -0.83 -6.11
CA PRO A 40 13.39 0.01 -5.10
C PRO A 40 12.11 0.64 -5.63
N ALA A 41 11.09 0.70 -4.77
CA ALA A 41 9.89 1.46 -5.08
C ALA A 41 10.26 2.93 -5.35
N GLY A 42 9.65 3.53 -6.38
CA GLY A 42 9.76 4.97 -6.60
C GLY A 42 9.18 5.78 -5.44
N ARG A 43 9.21 7.12 -5.53
CA ARG A 43 8.70 8.01 -4.48
C ARG A 43 7.23 7.69 -4.15
N ILE A 44 6.97 7.27 -2.91
CA ILE A 44 5.63 6.94 -2.43
C ILE A 44 4.97 8.20 -1.83
N LEU A 45 3.75 8.48 -2.26
CA LEU A 45 2.85 9.45 -1.62
C LEU A 45 1.78 8.71 -0.83
N VAL A 46 1.33 9.34 0.25
CA VAL A 46 0.25 8.87 1.11
C VAL A 46 -0.84 9.94 1.23
N GLY A 47 -2.10 9.51 1.29
CA GLY A 47 -3.21 10.42 1.48
C GLY A 47 -4.55 9.71 1.64
N PRO A 48 -5.67 10.45 1.52
CA PRO A 48 -7.00 9.91 1.79
C PRO A 48 -7.39 8.86 0.76
N ARG A 49 -8.12 7.84 1.24
CA ARG A 49 -8.75 6.81 0.40
C ARG A 49 -9.83 7.42 -0.49
N ILE A 50 -10.19 6.68 -1.54
CA ILE A 50 -11.22 7.07 -2.52
C ILE A 50 -12.47 6.21 -2.33
N GLY A 51 -13.64 6.76 -2.69
CA GLY A 51 -14.90 6.00 -2.70
C GLY A 51 -15.43 5.61 -1.32
N ILE A 52 -15.02 6.30 -0.26
CA ILE A 52 -15.50 6.05 1.11
C ILE A 52 -16.22 7.28 1.67
N SER A 53 -17.21 7.05 2.55
CA SER A 53 -17.99 8.09 3.23
C SER A 53 -17.60 8.28 4.71
N ARG A 54 -16.79 7.37 5.27
CA ARG A 54 -16.34 7.40 6.67
C ARG A 54 -14.83 7.41 6.75
N ALA A 55 -14.27 8.05 7.79
CA ALA A 55 -12.82 8.20 7.97
C ALA A 55 -12.11 8.74 6.71
N VAL A 56 -12.73 9.73 6.07
CA VAL A 56 -12.33 10.25 4.74
C VAL A 56 -10.99 10.98 4.74
N SER A 57 -10.54 11.46 5.90
CA SER A 57 -9.27 12.17 6.08
C SER A 57 -8.09 11.24 6.39
N ALA A 58 -8.34 9.97 6.72
CA ALA A 58 -7.30 9.05 7.16
C ALA A 58 -6.30 8.75 6.00
N PRO A 59 -4.98 8.88 6.22
CA PRO A 59 -3.95 8.72 5.20
C PRO A 59 -3.65 7.23 4.94
N LEU A 60 -4.64 6.49 4.46
CA LEU A 60 -4.61 5.03 4.30
C LEU A 60 -4.59 4.59 2.84
N ARG A 61 -4.11 5.47 1.96
CA ARG A 61 -3.92 5.16 0.55
C ARG A 61 -2.49 5.54 0.16
N PHE A 62 -1.81 4.62 -0.51
CA PHE A 62 -0.42 4.74 -0.93
C PHE A 62 -0.34 4.62 -2.46
N TRP A 63 0.54 5.40 -3.10
CA TRP A 63 0.77 5.32 -4.53
C TRP A 63 2.15 5.88 -4.92
N LEU A 64 2.65 5.48 -6.08
CA LEU A 64 3.86 6.06 -6.66
C LEU A 64 3.55 7.45 -7.24
N ALA A 65 4.38 8.45 -6.92
CA ALA A 65 4.13 9.85 -7.24
C ALA A 65 3.97 10.12 -8.75
N ASP A 66 4.80 9.47 -9.56
CA ASP A 66 4.96 9.74 -10.99
C ASP A 66 4.33 8.64 -11.87
N GLU A 67 3.48 7.77 -11.30
CA GLU A 67 2.91 6.62 -11.98
C GLU A 67 1.55 6.93 -12.65
N PRO A 68 1.47 6.94 -14.00
CA PRO A 68 0.27 7.35 -14.73
C PRO A 68 -0.91 6.39 -14.56
N SER A 69 -0.66 5.11 -14.23
CA SER A 69 -1.71 4.12 -14.00
C SER A 69 -2.49 4.35 -12.69
N VAL A 70 -2.03 5.24 -11.80
CA VAL A 70 -2.72 5.57 -10.55
C VAL A 70 -4.08 6.24 -10.85
N SER A 71 -5.14 5.63 -10.34
CA SER A 71 -6.52 6.10 -10.48
C SER A 71 -6.87 7.21 -9.49
N GLY A 72 -7.97 7.94 -9.73
CA GLY A 72 -8.51 8.92 -8.80
C GLY A 72 -7.61 10.13 -8.50
N ARG A 73 -7.96 10.87 -7.45
CA ARG A 73 -7.22 12.04 -6.96
C ARG A 73 -5.84 11.65 -6.43
N ARG A 74 -4.79 12.44 -6.70
CA ARG A 74 -3.40 12.14 -6.32
C ARG A 74 -2.79 13.18 -5.35
N GLY A 75 -3.63 13.91 -4.63
CA GLY A 75 -3.18 14.82 -3.57
C GLY A 75 -2.79 14.03 -2.32
N GLY A 76 -1.55 14.20 -1.86
CA GLY A 76 -0.98 13.50 -0.70
C GLY A 76 0.38 14.08 -0.32
N THR A 77 0.91 13.62 0.81
CA THR A 77 2.25 13.98 1.30
C THR A 77 3.23 12.84 1.04
N PRO A 78 4.55 13.09 1.01
CA PRO A 78 5.54 12.02 1.01
C PRO A 78 5.30 11.03 2.17
N TRP A 79 5.40 9.74 1.90
CA TRP A 79 5.32 8.71 2.94
C TRP A 79 6.66 8.63 3.70
N GLY A 80 6.61 8.78 5.03
CA GLY A 80 7.78 8.79 5.91
C GLY A 80 8.28 7.41 6.37
N GLY A 81 7.64 6.33 5.95
CA GLY A 81 7.82 4.97 6.48
C GLY A 81 8.84 4.09 5.74
N GLY A 82 9.96 4.63 5.25
CA GLY A 82 11.14 3.83 4.91
C GLY A 82 11.31 3.42 3.44
N THR A 83 12.41 3.89 2.85
CA THR A 83 13.03 3.39 1.61
C THR A 83 14.05 2.26 1.91
N GLY A 84 13.81 1.45 2.94
CA GLY A 84 14.68 0.31 3.28
C GLY A 84 14.25 -0.97 2.54
N PRO A 85 15.17 -1.91 2.26
CA PRO A 85 14.80 -3.23 1.74
C PRO A 85 13.85 -3.90 2.73
N VAL A 86 12.74 -4.44 2.23
CA VAL A 86 11.80 -5.26 3.00
C VAL A 86 12.49 -6.56 3.44
N GLY A 87 13.07 -6.57 4.65
CA GLY A 87 13.71 -7.76 5.22
C GLY A 87 13.95 -7.64 6.72
N GLY A 88 13.19 -8.42 7.50
CA GLY A 88 13.50 -8.78 8.90
C GLY A 88 12.47 -8.32 9.94
N PRO A 89 12.13 -9.16 10.94
CA PRO A 89 11.20 -8.80 12.00
C PRO A 89 11.77 -7.63 12.82
N SER A 90 10.99 -6.56 12.95
CA SER A 90 11.32 -5.43 13.81
C SER A 90 11.45 -5.91 15.26
N GLY A 91 12.70 -6.01 15.74
CA GLY A 91 13.02 -6.19 17.15
C GLY A 91 12.48 -5.02 17.96
N GLY A 92 11.89 -5.33 19.12
CA GLY A 92 11.42 -4.36 20.09
C GLY A 92 12.57 -3.46 20.55
N GLY A 93 12.28 -2.17 20.63
CA GLY A 93 13.15 -1.17 21.24
C GLY A 93 12.32 -0.34 22.20
N ASP A 94 12.42 -0.65 23.49
CA ASP A 94 11.97 0.20 24.57
C ASP A 94 12.71 1.55 24.50
N GLY A 95 11.95 2.63 24.32
CA GLY A 95 12.47 3.98 24.43
C GLY A 95 12.65 4.39 25.91
N PRO A 96 13.68 5.19 26.23
CA PRO A 96 14.01 5.51 27.62
C PRO A 96 12.99 6.48 28.24
N GLY A 97 12.55 6.17 29.45
CA GLY A 97 11.74 7.06 30.28
C GLY A 97 12.55 8.27 30.73
N ALA A 98 12.14 9.46 30.28
CA ALA A 98 12.62 10.74 30.78
C ALA A 98 11.74 11.18 31.95
N GLY A 99 12.36 11.35 33.13
CA GLY A 99 11.70 11.83 34.34
C GLY A 99 12.67 11.90 35.51
N ALA A 100 13.69 12.74 35.38
CA ALA A 100 14.66 13.04 36.44
C ALA A 100 13.97 13.65 37.67
N ARG A 101 14.41 13.21 38.84
CA ARG A 101 14.10 13.76 40.17
C ARG A 101 15.13 14.83 40.55
N GLY A 102 14.71 15.79 41.39
CA GLY A 102 15.57 16.69 42.17
C GLY A 102 15.28 18.17 41.87
N ALA A 103 15.14 19.07 42.84
CA ALA A 103 15.41 19.04 44.27
C ALA A 103 14.40 19.91 45.03
#